data_AF-A0A5C0SF27-F1
#
_entry.id   AF-A0A5C0SF27-F1
#
_cell.length_a   1.000
_cell.length_b   1.000
_cell.length_c   1.000
_cell.angle_alpha   90.00
_cell.angle_beta   90.00
_cell.angle_gamma   90.00
#
_symmetry.space_group_name_H-M   'P 1'
#
loop_
_entity.id
_entity.type
_entity.pdbx_description
1 polymer ?
#
loop_
_entity_poly.entity_id
_entity_poly.type
_entity_poly.pdbx_seq_one_letter_code
_entity_poly.pdbx_strand_id
1 'polypeptide(L)'
;MAIYKKIIALVIAASILATGCTTKAVKEEEKEAVAIENEKKVEKKEIDLQKIKPNEAGQIMVLMYHSIAEPEGEFTRTPENFRKDLQYLYDKGYRPISLKDYVTGNITTKAGYTPIVLTFDDGWQNNFNMIKNEKGDFIIDPDCAVGILEKFHEKHPDFPLEATFFINNNIPFGQEEHLAYKLKYIVEKGMDIGNHTASHINYKNADAKRIQKELGSIVKLVKKYLPDYEVNTHALPFGSRPKDKSLYKYLESGNYDGLDYKNIAILEVGWDPYKSPYHTKFNPLAIHRVRASDLQKYVQGVGMYDWVDRFEKGVRVRYISDGDPEVVTIPEGYKEVIDTAKIGDKKLRTYVLE
;
A
#
# COMPACT_ATOMS: atom_id res chain seq x y z
N MET A 1 56.02 -45.62 29.44
CA MET A 1 56.31 -45.98 28.04
C MET A 1 56.16 -44.70 27.23
N ALA A 2 57.21 -43.88 27.15
CA ALA A 2 58.19 -43.82 26.04
C ALA A 2 57.55 -43.33 24.72
N ILE A 3 58.02 -42.32 23.97
CA ILE A 3 59.29 -41.58 23.95
C ILE A 3 59.16 -40.38 22.95
N TYR A 4 59.79 -39.23 23.27
CA TYR A 4 60.35 -38.14 22.42
C TYR A 4 59.43 -37.17 21.62
N LYS A 5 59.41 -35.83 21.82
CA LYS A 5 60.42 -34.73 21.69
C LYS A 5 61.10 -34.61 20.31
N LYS A 6 60.75 -33.58 19.52
CA LYS A 6 61.60 -32.39 19.21
C LYS A 6 61.02 -31.51 18.07
N ILE A 7 61.16 -30.20 18.28
CA ILE A 7 61.06 -29.07 17.33
C ILE A 7 62.20 -29.16 16.31
N ILE A 8 61.98 -28.73 15.06
CA ILE A 8 62.92 -27.94 14.22
C ILE A 8 62.13 -27.30 13.06
N ALA A 9 62.25 -25.99 12.92
CA ALA A 9 61.87 -25.22 11.75
C ALA A 9 62.97 -25.29 10.69
N LEU A 10 62.61 -25.31 9.40
CA LEU A 10 63.56 -25.03 8.33
C LEU A 10 62.84 -24.32 7.17
N VAL A 11 63.25 -23.07 6.98
CA VAL A 11 62.95 -22.19 5.85
C VAL A 11 63.90 -22.57 4.71
N ILE A 12 63.39 -22.72 3.49
CA ILE A 12 64.18 -22.51 2.27
C ILE A 12 63.35 -21.63 1.33
N ALA A 13 63.92 -20.47 1.01
CA ALA A 13 63.50 -19.55 -0.02
C ALA A 13 64.28 -19.82 -1.32
N ALA A 14 63.63 -19.65 -2.48
CA ALA A 14 64.20 -19.36 -3.81
C ALA A 14 63.15 -19.74 -4.88
N SER A 15 62.95 -19.07 -6.01
CA SER A 15 63.21 -17.71 -6.51
C SER A 15 62.50 -17.63 -7.87
N ILE A 16 62.09 -16.42 -8.24
CA ILE A 16 61.36 -15.99 -9.45
C ILE A 16 61.90 -16.61 -10.75
N LEU A 17 60.99 -16.96 -11.69
CA LEU A 17 61.12 -16.64 -13.13
C LEU A 17 59.75 -16.74 -13.84
N ALA A 18 59.44 -15.67 -14.57
CA ALA A 18 58.21 -15.46 -15.32
C ALA A 18 58.11 -16.34 -16.57
N THR A 19 56.88 -16.66 -16.98
CA THR A 19 56.29 -16.44 -18.33
C THR A 19 55.10 -17.37 -18.55
N GLY A 20 54.05 -16.88 -19.20
CA GLY A 20 53.09 -17.74 -19.92
C GLY A 20 51.62 -17.62 -19.51
N CYS A 21 50.90 -16.75 -20.21
CA CYS A 21 49.45 -16.71 -20.44
C CYS A 21 48.58 -17.86 -19.88
N THR A 22 47.60 -17.54 -19.02
CA THR A 22 46.23 -18.10 -19.14
C THR A 22 45.16 -17.24 -18.43
N THR A 23 44.94 -16.01 -18.91
CA THR A 23 43.73 -15.22 -18.55
C THR A 23 42.52 -15.68 -19.36
N LYS A 24 42.13 -16.95 -19.22
CA LYS A 24 40.95 -17.51 -19.91
C LYS A 24 39.90 -18.12 -18.98
N ALA A 25 40.27 -18.52 -17.77
CA ALA A 25 39.35 -19.18 -16.83
C ALA A 25 38.49 -18.22 -15.97
N VAL A 26 38.91 -16.97 -15.76
CA VAL A 26 38.16 -16.00 -14.93
C VAL A 26 37.10 -15.22 -15.74
N LYS A 27 37.19 -15.23 -17.08
CA LYS A 27 36.27 -14.50 -17.98
C LYS A 27 35.07 -15.33 -18.46
N GLU A 28 35.01 -16.62 -18.18
CA GLU A 28 33.86 -17.47 -18.50
C GLU A 28 32.84 -17.48 -17.36
N GLU A 29 33.27 -17.50 -16.09
CA GLU A 29 32.36 -17.40 -14.93
C GLU A 29 31.71 -16.01 -14.77
N GLU A 30 32.40 -14.92 -15.11
CA GLU A 30 31.79 -13.58 -15.17
C GLU A 30 30.86 -13.38 -16.38
N LYS A 31 30.98 -14.20 -17.44
CA LYS A 31 30.06 -14.15 -18.58
C LYS A 31 28.82 -15.00 -18.37
N GLU A 32 28.88 -16.05 -17.55
CA GLU A 32 27.71 -16.83 -17.15
C GLU A 32 26.91 -16.17 -16.02
N ALA A 33 27.55 -15.37 -15.15
CA ALA A 33 26.85 -14.61 -14.11
C ALA A 33 26.13 -13.35 -14.63
N VAL A 34 26.50 -12.84 -15.81
CA VAL A 34 25.89 -11.64 -16.44
C VAL A 34 24.81 -12.01 -17.48
N ALA A 35 24.52 -13.30 -17.69
CA ALA A 35 23.53 -13.78 -18.65
C ALA A 35 22.20 -14.30 -18.04
N ILE A 36 21.99 -14.11 -16.72
CA ILE A 36 20.76 -14.55 -16.01
C ILE A 36 19.86 -13.36 -15.60
N GLU A 37 20.16 -12.13 -16.04
CA GLU A 37 19.13 -11.09 -16.24
C GLU A 37 18.50 -11.21 -17.62
N ASN A 38 18.07 -12.43 -17.98
CA ASN A 38 17.09 -12.56 -19.04
C ASN A 38 15.76 -12.09 -18.46
N GLU A 39 15.36 -10.90 -18.90
CA GLU A 39 14.00 -10.40 -18.96
C GLU A 39 12.98 -11.53 -18.71
N LYS A 40 12.33 -11.52 -17.55
CA LYS A 40 11.00 -12.12 -17.46
C LYS A 40 10.10 -11.31 -18.40
N LYS A 41 10.17 -11.62 -19.69
CA LYS A 41 9.13 -11.33 -20.65
C LYS A 41 7.92 -12.07 -20.12
N VAL A 42 7.12 -11.39 -19.30
CA VAL A 42 5.78 -11.84 -18.95
C VAL A 42 5.12 -12.07 -20.30
N GLU A 43 4.87 -13.34 -20.61
CA GLU A 43 4.25 -13.75 -21.85
C GLU A 43 2.91 -13.01 -21.92
N LYS A 44 2.83 -11.98 -22.78
CA LYS A 44 1.66 -11.11 -22.90
C LYS A 44 0.51 -11.96 -23.41
N LYS A 45 -0.28 -12.54 -22.50
CA LYS A 45 -1.50 -13.25 -22.86
C LYS A 45 -2.47 -12.24 -23.45
N GLU A 46 -2.74 -12.41 -24.73
CA GLU A 46 -3.80 -11.67 -25.40
C GLU A 46 -5.13 -12.01 -24.72
N ILE A 47 -5.78 -10.99 -24.16
CA ILE A 47 -7.07 -11.13 -23.48
C ILE A 47 -8.21 -10.93 -24.47
N ASP A 48 -9.31 -11.65 -24.27
CA ASP A 48 -10.56 -11.40 -24.98
C ASP A 48 -11.24 -10.15 -24.40
N LEU A 49 -11.16 -9.03 -25.13
CA LEU A 49 -11.69 -7.74 -24.70
C LEU A 49 -13.22 -7.73 -24.60
N GLN A 50 -13.94 -8.53 -25.40
CA GLN A 50 -15.41 -8.60 -25.34
C GLN A 50 -15.88 -9.43 -24.14
N LYS A 51 -15.09 -10.43 -23.74
CA LYS A 51 -15.39 -11.24 -22.55
C LYS A 51 -14.99 -10.55 -21.25
N ILE A 52 -13.77 -10.01 -21.18
CA ILE A 52 -13.23 -9.39 -19.95
C ILE A 52 -13.82 -7.99 -19.73
N LYS A 53 -14.09 -7.27 -20.82
CA LYS A 53 -14.58 -5.88 -20.81
C LYS A 53 -13.75 -4.97 -19.90
N PRO A 54 -12.41 -4.94 -20.06
CA PRO A 54 -11.56 -4.07 -19.25
C PRO A 54 -11.97 -2.61 -19.41
N ASN A 55 -11.94 -1.88 -18.31
CA ASN A 55 -12.26 -0.46 -18.29
C ASN A 55 -11.42 0.22 -17.20
N GLU A 56 -10.20 0.57 -17.56
CA GLU A 56 -9.26 1.21 -16.66
C GLU A 56 -9.50 2.72 -16.50
N ALA A 57 -10.57 3.26 -17.11
CA ALA A 57 -11.10 4.59 -16.81
C ALA A 57 -12.07 4.57 -15.61
N GLY A 58 -12.46 3.37 -15.14
CA GLY A 58 -13.43 3.20 -14.07
C GLY A 58 -12.96 3.65 -12.69
N GLN A 59 -13.89 3.66 -11.75
CA GLN A 59 -13.66 4.08 -10.36
C GLN A 59 -13.07 2.95 -9.52
N ILE A 60 -12.22 3.32 -8.56
CA ILE A 60 -11.57 2.45 -7.59
C ILE A 60 -12.09 2.82 -6.19
N MET A 61 -12.45 1.82 -5.40
CA MET A 61 -12.80 2.05 -3.99
C MET A 61 -11.54 2.21 -3.15
N VAL A 62 -11.51 3.25 -2.31
CA VAL A 62 -10.54 3.41 -1.23
C VAL A 62 -11.31 3.24 0.08
N LEU A 63 -11.22 2.05 0.67
CA LEU A 63 -11.98 1.69 1.86
C LEU A 63 -11.36 2.28 3.12
N MET A 64 -12.21 2.88 3.94
CA MET A 64 -11.85 3.49 5.22
C MET A 64 -12.40 2.65 6.36
N TYR A 65 -11.50 2.00 7.09
CA TYR A 65 -11.71 1.39 8.40
C TYR A 65 -11.09 2.28 9.49
N HIS A 66 -11.49 2.08 10.75
CA HIS A 66 -10.82 2.68 11.91
C HIS A 66 -10.55 1.59 12.94
N SER A 67 -11.57 1.19 13.72
CA SER A 67 -11.45 0.18 14.78
C SER A 67 -11.94 -1.19 14.30
N ILE A 68 -11.17 -2.27 14.55
CA ILE A 68 -11.59 -3.66 14.34
C ILE A 68 -11.85 -4.32 15.70
N ALA A 69 -13.04 -4.13 16.26
CA ALA A 69 -13.37 -4.57 17.62
C ALA A 69 -14.88 -4.75 17.82
N GLU A 70 -15.26 -5.30 18.96
CA GLU A 70 -16.66 -5.36 19.40
C GLU A 70 -16.99 -4.22 20.38
N PRO A 71 -18.24 -3.70 20.37
CA PRO A 71 -19.32 -3.97 19.42
C PRO A 71 -19.20 -3.16 18.12
N GLU A 72 -19.99 -3.54 17.11
CA GLU A 72 -20.13 -2.80 15.85
C GLU A 72 -20.61 -1.34 16.11
N GLY A 73 -20.04 -0.37 15.38
CA GLY A 73 -20.28 1.05 15.61
C GLY A 73 -20.07 1.91 14.36
N GLU A 74 -20.10 3.24 14.51
CA GLU A 74 -19.94 4.17 13.39
C GLU A 74 -18.57 4.05 12.71
N PHE A 75 -17.52 3.92 13.53
CA PHE A 75 -16.13 3.76 13.12
C PHE A 75 -15.54 2.44 13.63
N THR A 76 -16.40 1.46 13.94
CA THR A 76 -15.98 0.16 14.45
C THR A 76 -16.62 -0.95 13.63
N ARG A 77 -15.79 -1.79 13.02
CA ARG A 77 -16.20 -3.06 12.40
C ARG A 77 -15.81 -4.19 13.35
N THR A 78 -16.69 -5.16 13.59
CA THR A 78 -16.30 -6.35 14.37
C THR A 78 -15.30 -7.21 13.59
N PRO A 79 -14.42 -7.98 14.28
CA PRO A 79 -13.52 -8.94 13.63
C PRO A 79 -14.24 -9.88 12.66
N GLU A 80 -15.40 -10.40 13.06
CA GLU A 80 -16.22 -11.28 12.23
C GLU A 80 -16.76 -10.57 10.98
N ASN A 81 -17.27 -9.35 11.12
CA ASN A 81 -17.76 -8.63 9.96
C ASN A 81 -16.62 -8.14 9.05
N PHE A 82 -15.43 -7.85 9.59
CA PHE A 82 -14.26 -7.56 8.76
C PHE A 82 -13.85 -8.77 7.91
N ARG A 83 -13.89 -9.99 8.46
CA ARG A 83 -13.69 -11.22 7.68
C ARG A 83 -14.72 -11.38 6.56
N LYS A 84 -15.99 -11.07 6.83
CA LYS A 84 -17.07 -11.07 5.82
C LYS A 84 -16.85 -10.02 4.74
N ASP A 85 -16.35 -8.84 5.11
CA ASP A 85 -16.01 -7.80 4.13
C ASP A 85 -14.93 -8.31 3.17
N LEU A 86 -13.84 -8.88 3.68
CA LEU A 86 -12.74 -9.43 2.85
C LEU A 86 -13.24 -10.55 1.93
N GLN A 87 -14.03 -11.49 2.46
CA GLN A 87 -14.61 -12.57 1.65
C GLN A 87 -15.52 -12.01 0.55
N TYR A 88 -16.40 -11.05 0.89
CA TYR A 88 -17.31 -10.44 -0.06
C TYR A 88 -16.55 -9.72 -1.19
N LEU A 89 -15.50 -8.96 -0.86
CA LEU A 89 -14.64 -8.30 -1.83
C LEU A 89 -13.92 -9.32 -2.72
N TYR A 90 -13.38 -10.38 -2.14
CA TYR A 90 -12.71 -11.46 -2.87
C TYR A 90 -13.63 -12.12 -3.90
N ASP A 91 -14.84 -12.51 -3.47
CA ASP A 91 -15.86 -13.15 -4.29
C ASP A 91 -16.36 -12.25 -5.41
N LYS A 92 -16.39 -10.93 -5.17
CA LYS A 92 -16.74 -9.90 -6.15
C LYS A 92 -15.59 -9.48 -7.07
N GLY A 93 -14.44 -10.16 -6.98
CA GLY A 93 -13.31 -9.94 -7.87
C GLY A 93 -12.48 -8.69 -7.54
N TYR A 94 -12.57 -8.18 -6.31
CA TYR A 94 -11.68 -7.10 -5.85
C TYR A 94 -10.35 -7.67 -5.38
N ARG A 95 -9.25 -6.97 -5.66
CA ARG A 95 -7.88 -7.32 -5.26
C ARG A 95 -7.17 -6.10 -4.67
N PRO A 96 -6.64 -6.19 -3.43
CA PRO A 96 -5.92 -5.09 -2.82
C PRO A 96 -4.71 -4.66 -3.64
N ILE A 97 -4.50 -3.35 -3.70
CA ILE A 97 -3.26 -2.72 -4.18
C ILE A 97 -2.81 -1.68 -3.16
N SER A 98 -1.52 -1.37 -3.13
CA SER A 98 -1.01 -0.29 -2.30
C SER A 98 -1.61 1.05 -2.71
N LEU A 99 -1.74 1.97 -1.76
CA LEU A 99 -2.18 3.34 -2.06
C LEU A 99 -1.18 4.05 -2.99
N LYS A 100 0.11 3.71 -2.87
CA LYS A 100 1.17 4.21 -3.75
C LYS A 100 0.97 3.77 -5.19
N ASP A 101 0.67 2.50 -5.42
CA ASP A 101 0.40 1.97 -6.76
C ASP A 101 -0.86 2.57 -7.36
N TYR A 102 -1.89 2.78 -6.53
CA TYR A 102 -3.08 3.49 -6.98
C TYR A 102 -2.74 4.89 -7.50
N VAL A 103 -2.03 5.72 -6.73
CA VAL A 103 -1.78 7.12 -7.14
C VAL A 103 -0.72 7.28 -8.22
N THR A 104 0.16 6.28 -8.40
CA THR A 104 1.17 6.27 -9.47
C THR A 104 0.71 5.54 -10.74
N GLY A 105 -0.44 4.87 -10.69
CA GLY A 105 -0.93 4.05 -11.80
C GLY A 105 -0.10 2.80 -12.06
N ASN A 106 0.61 2.29 -11.06
CA ASN A 106 1.37 1.04 -11.15
C ASN A 106 0.49 -0.16 -10.79
N ILE A 107 -0.62 -0.33 -11.51
CA ILE A 107 -1.63 -1.33 -11.20
C ILE A 107 -1.27 -2.66 -11.86
N THR A 108 -0.97 -3.68 -11.05
CA THR A 108 -0.64 -5.04 -11.52
C THR A 108 -1.78 -6.05 -11.31
N THR A 109 -3.00 -5.54 -11.04
CA THR A 109 -4.20 -6.36 -10.87
C THR A 109 -4.43 -7.22 -12.11
N LYS A 110 -4.73 -8.52 -11.93
CA LYS A 110 -4.95 -9.44 -13.05
C LYS A 110 -6.18 -9.05 -13.88
N ALA A 111 -6.17 -9.45 -15.15
CA ALA A 111 -7.26 -9.21 -16.09
C ALA A 111 -8.63 -9.65 -15.52
N GLY A 112 -9.64 -8.78 -15.63
CA GLY A 112 -11.00 -9.02 -15.16
C GLY A 112 -11.23 -8.78 -13.67
N TYR A 113 -10.18 -8.55 -12.89
CA TYR A 113 -10.30 -8.16 -11.48
C TYR A 113 -10.29 -6.64 -11.33
N THR A 114 -10.76 -6.18 -10.16
CA THR A 114 -10.86 -4.77 -9.80
C THR A 114 -9.87 -4.44 -8.67
N PRO A 115 -8.98 -3.45 -8.82
CA PRO A 115 -8.15 -2.98 -7.70
C PRO A 115 -9.01 -2.36 -6.59
N ILE A 116 -8.59 -2.52 -5.34
CA ILE A 116 -9.16 -1.84 -4.17
C ILE A 116 -8.05 -1.40 -3.23
N VAL A 117 -8.22 -0.27 -2.54
CA VAL A 117 -7.25 0.19 -1.53
C VAL A 117 -7.86 0.04 -0.15
N LEU A 118 -7.14 -0.58 0.79
CA LEU A 118 -7.56 -0.75 2.17
C LEU A 118 -6.82 0.24 3.08
N THR A 119 -7.57 1.05 3.84
CA THR A 119 -6.99 2.04 4.76
C THR A 119 -7.57 1.93 6.15
N PHE A 120 -6.74 2.13 7.16
CA PHE A 120 -7.09 2.11 8.58
C PHE A 120 -6.62 3.41 9.24
N ASP A 121 -7.55 4.19 9.78
CA ASP A 121 -7.23 5.45 10.44
C ASP A 121 -6.94 5.26 11.95
N ASP A 122 -6.31 6.28 12.53
CA ASP A 122 -5.94 6.45 13.94
C ASP A 122 -4.85 5.52 14.52
N GLY A 123 -4.61 4.36 13.91
CA GLY A 123 -3.64 3.39 14.44
C GLY A 123 -4.08 2.80 15.78
N TRP A 124 -5.34 2.41 15.91
CA TRP A 124 -5.88 1.77 17.11
C TRP A 124 -5.13 0.47 17.44
N GLN A 125 -5.06 0.10 18.72
CA GLN A 125 -4.43 -1.16 19.14
C GLN A 125 -5.03 -2.38 18.44
N ASN A 126 -6.34 -2.38 18.19
CA ASN A 126 -7.02 -3.45 17.49
C ASN A 126 -6.77 -3.50 15.96
N ASN A 127 -6.02 -2.53 15.40
CA ASN A 127 -5.48 -2.67 14.05
C ASN A 127 -4.27 -3.61 14.05
N PHE A 128 -3.42 -3.53 15.07
CA PHE A 128 -2.30 -4.44 15.25
C PHE A 128 -2.07 -4.69 16.73
N ASN A 129 -2.57 -5.81 17.25
CA ASN A 129 -2.48 -6.16 18.66
C ASN A 129 -1.55 -7.36 18.87
N MET A 130 -0.73 -7.31 19.92
CA MET A 130 0.09 -8.44 20.38
C MET A 130 -0.52 -8.98 21.66
N ILE A 131 -0.76 -10.28 21.72
CA ILE A 131 -1.30 -11.00 22.88
C ILE A 131 -0.35 -12.13 23.28
N LYS A 132 -0.48 -12.64 24.50
CA LYS A 132 0.27 -13.82 24.93
C LYS A 132 -0.50 -15.10 24.62
N ASN A 133 0.18 -16.09 24.07
CA ASN A 133 -0.35 -17.45 23.96
C ASN A 133 -0.34 -18.15 25.34
N GLU A 134 -0.82 -19.40 25.40
CA GLU A 134 -0.82 -20.22 26.63
C GLU A 134 0.57 -20.48 27.23
N LYS A 135 1.62 -20.40 26.40
CA LYS A 135 3.03 -20.56 26.81
C LYS A 135 3.66 -19.25 27.31
N GLY A 136 2.95 -18.14 27.19
CA GLY A 136 3.42 -16.81 27.58
C GLY A 136 4.20 -16.06 26.48
N ASP A 137 4.32 -16.62 25.28
CA ASP A 137 4.98 -15.97 24.15
C ASP A 137 4.04 -14.95 23.49
N PHE A 138 4.58 -13.83 23.05
CA PHE A 138 3.82 -12.85 22.28
C PHE A 138 3.55 -13.36 20.86
N ILE A 139 2.28 -13.29 20.47
CA ILE A 139 1.77 -13.60 19.13
C ILE A 139 0.89 -12.44 18.64
N ILE A 140 0.70 -12.35 17.33
CA ILE A 140 -0.27 -11.43 16.75
C ILE A 140 -1.67 -11.92 17.11
N ASP A 141 -2.50 -11.00 17.59
CA ASP A 141 -3.90 -11.27 17.87
C ASP A 141 -4.63 -11.68 16.57
N PRO A 142 -5.20 -12.89 16.49
CA PRO A 142 -5.89 -13.35 15.28
C PRO A 142 -7.16 -12.54 14.95
N ASP A 143 -7.68 -11.75 15.90
CA ASP A 143 -8.86 -10.90 15.74
C ASP A 143 -8.52 -9.41 15.48
N CYS A 144 -7.24 -9.02 15.49
CA CYS A 144 -6.85 -7.67 15.05
C CYS A 144 -6.79 -7.58 13.51
N ALA A 145 -6.82 -6.35 12.97
CA ALA A 145 -6.85 -6.13 11.51
C ALA A 145 -5.69 -6.84 10.78
N VAL A 146 -4.46 -6.69 11.27
CA VAL A 146 -3.27 -7.35 10.71
C VAL A 146 -3.43 -8.88 10.73
N GLY A 147 -3.80 -9.46 11.88
CA GLY A 147 -3.97 -10.91 12.00
C GLY A 147 -5.02 -11.47 11.04
N ILE A 148 -6.13 -10.75 10.84
CA ILE A 148 -7.19 -11.13 9.90
C ILE A 148 -6.71 -11.03 8.45
N LEU A 149 -6.07 -9.92 8.07
CA LEU A 149 -5.54 -9.70 6.72
C LEU A 149 -4.51 -10.78 6.35
N GLU A 150 -3.56 -11.06 7.23
CA GLU A 150 -2.56 -12.11 7.00
C GLU A 150 -3.22 -13.47 6.82
N LYS A 151 -4.18 -13.81 7.71
CA LYS A 151 -4.84 -15.12 7.63
C LYS A 151 -5.67 -15.27 6.37
N PHE A 152 -6.26 -14.18 5.90
CA PHE A 152 -7.01 -14.16 4.65
C PHE A 152 -6.08 -14.33 3.44
N HIS A 153 -4.96 -13.59 3.41
CA HIS A 153 -3.93 -13.72 2.38
C HIS A 153 -3.32 -15.13 2.30
N GLU A 154 -3.01 -15.75 3.45
CA GLU A 154 -2.52 -17.14 3.51
C GLU A 154 -3.47 -18.13 2.80
N LYS A 155 -4.79 -17.93 2.97
CA LYS A 155 -5.82 -18.78 2.35
C LYS A 155 -6.08 -18.40 0.89
N HIS A 156 -5.86 -17.14 0.54
CA HIS A 156 -6.10 -16.56 -0.78
C HIS A 156 -4.85 -15.81 -1.26
N PRO A 157 -3.78 -16.51 -1.71
CA PRO A 157 -2.54 -15.86 -2.11
C PRO A 157 -2.71 -14.87 -3.28
N ASP A 158 -3.80 -14.99 -4.03
CA ASP A 158 -4.18 -14.07 -5.09
C ASP A 158 -4.90 -12.81 -4.61
N PHE A 159 -5.14 -12.65 -3.29
CA PHE A 159 -5.57 -11.43 -2.61
C PHE A 159 -4.36 -10.85 -1.85
N PRO A 160 -3.62 -9.89 -2.44
CA PRO A 160 -2.38 -9.39 -1.86
C PRO A 160 -2.55 -8.79 -0.47
N LEU A 161 -1.52 -8.91 0.37
CA LEU A 161 -1.47 -8.32 1.71
C LEU A 161 -1.14 -6.82 1.62
N GLU A 162 -2.08 -6.03 1.10
CA GLU A 162 -1.92 -4.59 0.86
C GLU A 162 -2.91 -3.80 1.74
N ALA A 163 -2.37 -2.95 2.62
CA ALA A 163 -3.14 -2.04 3.46
C ALA A 163 -2.27 -0.87 3.93
N THR A 164 -2.87 0.30 4.14
CA THR A 164 -2.19 1.45 4.74
C THR A 164 -2.77 1.78 6.12
N PHE A 165 -1.92 1.83 7.15
CA PHE A 165 -2.27 2.23 8.51
C PHE A 165 -1.85 3.68 8.76
N PHE A 166 -2.81 4.59 8.86
CA PHE A 166 -2.58 5.99 9.17
C PHE A 166 -2.47 6.19 10.68
N ILE A 167 -1.26 6.47 11.17
CA ILE A 167 -0.97 6.54 12.61
C ILE A 167 -0.90 7.98 13.13
N ASN A 168 -1.17 8.14 14.42
CA ASN A 168 -0.96 9.37 15.18
C ASN A 168 0.02 9.15 16.36
N ASN A 169 0.34 10.16 17.17
CA ASN A 169 1.27 10.04 18.31
C ASN A 169 0.61 9.49 19.60
N ASN A 170 -0.65 9.06 19.57
CA ASN A 170 -1.30 8.45 20.73
C ASN A 170 -0.86 6.98 20.90
N ILE A 171 0.45 6.74 21.00
CA ILE A 171 1.11 5.43 20.96
C ILE A 171 0.54 4.57 19.82
N PRO A 172 1.11 4.62 18.59
CA PRO A 172 0.61 3.83 17.49
C PRO A 172 0.42 2.36 17.89
N PHE A 173 -0.78 1.84 17.66
CA PHE A 173 -1.19 0.49 18.01
C PHE A 173 -1.18 0.17 19.52
N GLY A 174 -1.21 1.19 20.39
CA GLY A 174 -1.50 1.12 21.83
C GLY A 174 -0.54 0.30 22.72
N GLN A 175 0.53 -0.28 22.18
CA GLN A 175 1.50 -1.09 22.93
C GLN A 175 2.92 -0.58 22.65
N GLU A 176 3.37 0.37 23.44
CA GLU A 176 4.66 1.06 23.26
C GLU A 176 5.84 0.08 23.25
N GLU A 177 5.78 -0.96 24.08
CA GLU A 177 6.77 -2.02 24.18
C GLU A 177 6.90 -2.85 22.89
N HIS A 178 5.88 -2.84 22.04
CA HIS A 178 5.86 -3.55 20.76
C HIS A 178 5.95 -2.62 19.55
N LEU A 179 6.01 -1.30 19.73
CA LEU A 179 5.92 -0.34 18.63
C LEU A 179 6.99 -0.55 17.56
N ALA A 180 8.25 -0.75 17.97
CA ALA A 180 9.36 -0.99 17.04
C ALA A 180 9.15 -2.26 16.20
N TYR A 181 8.64 -3.33 16.83
CA TYR A 181 8.32 -4.58 16.14
C TYR A 181 7.16 -4.35 15.15
N LYS A 182 6.07 -3.72 15.58
CA LYS A 182 4.88 -3.51 14.76
C LYS A 182 5.15 -2.69 13.50
N LEU A 183 5.90 -1.58 13.62
CA LEU A 183 6.24 -0.75 12.47
C LEU A 183 7.10 -1.51 11.45
N LYS A 184 8.12 -2.25 11.91
CA LYS A 184 8.95 -3.09 11.04
C LYS A 184 8.14 -4.18 10.37
N TYR A 185 7.30 -4.86 11.14
CA TYR A 185 6.48 -5.95 10.65
C TYR A 185 5.51 -5.52 9.55
N ILE A 186 4.85 -4.36 9.70
CA ILE A 186 3.96 -3.80 8.66
C ILE A 186 4.71 -3.66 7.33
N VAL A 187 5.88 -3.00 7.36
CA VAL A 187 6.66 -2.73 6.14
C VAL A 187 7.28 -4.00 5.55
N GLU A 188 7.82 -4.90 6.39
CA GLU A 188 8.38 -6.18 5.94
C GLU A 188 7.34 -7.10 5.28
N LYS A 189 6.07 -6.98 5.69
CA LYS A 189 4.94 -7.73 5.10
C LYS A 189 4.36 -7.11 3.84
N GLY A 190 4.86 -5.95 3.41
CA GLY A 190 4.40 -5.25 2.22
C GLY A 190 3.21 -4.30 2.46
N MET A 191 2.85 -4.03 3.72
CA MET A 191 1.85 -3.03 4.07
C MET A 191 2.51 -1.66 4.36
N ASP A 192 1.70 -0.61 4.40
CA ASP A 192 2.18 0.77 4.49
C ASP A 192 1.82 1.47 5.81
N ILE A 193 2.66 2.43 6.19
CA ILE A 193 2.44 3.36 7.30
C ILE A 193 2.17 4.75 6.72
N GLY A 194 0.98 5.28 7.00
CA GLY A 194 0.57 6.62 6.62
C GLY A 194 0.55 7.61 7.78
N ASN A 195 0.40 8.88 7.46
CA ASN A 195 0.35 9.99 8.42
C ASN A 195 -1.09 10.38 8.78
N HIS A 196 -1.45 10.36 10.07
CA HIS A 196 -2.73 10.88 10.57
C HIS A 196 -2.59 12.07 11.53
N THR A 197 -1.49 12.84 11.39
CA THR A 197 -1.05 13.91 12.29
C THR A 197 -0.67 13.44 13.69
N ALA A 198 0.22 14.16 14.36
CA ALA A 198 0.64 13.81 15.71
C ALA A 198 -0.52 13.80 16.70
N SER A 199 -1.35 14.84 16.72
CA SER A 199 -2.39 15.00 17.73
C SER A 199 -3.81 14.98 17.16
N HIS A 200 -4.01 14.35 16.00
CA HIS A 200 -5.32 14.24 15.34
C HIS A 200 -6.03 15.60 15.20
N ILE A 201 -5.33 16.59 14.60
CA ILE A 201 -5.79 17.98 14.60
C ILE A 201 -6.94 18.23 13.62
N ASN A 202 -7.84 19.16 13.97
CA ASN A 202 -8.71 19.78 12.99
C ASN A 202 -7.99 20.95 12.31
N TYR A 203 -7.82 20.88 10.99
CA TYR A 203 -7.04 21.87 10.24
C TYR A 203 -7.69 23.25 10.12
N LYS A 204 -9.00 23.41 10.42
CA LYS A 204 -9.76 24.65 10.13
C LYS A 204 -9.09 25.94 10.61
N ASN A 205 -8.39 25.89 11.74
CA ASN A 205 -7.71 27.05 12.34
C ASN A 205 -6.19 26.81 12.53
N ALA A 206 -5.61 25.80 11.87
CA ALA A 206 -4.17 25.53 11.93
C ALA A 206 -3.41 26.48 11.00
N ASP A 207 -2.28 27.03 11.48
CA ASP A 207 -1.34 27.80 10.67
C ASP A 207 -0.27 26.90 10.02
N ALA A 208 0.58 27.50 9.17
CA ALA A 208 1.66 26.79 8.48
C ALA A 208 2.62 26.06 9.43
N LYS A 209 2.91 26.65 10.60
CA LYS A 209 3.83 26.07 11.59
C LYS A 209 3.21 24.84 12.25
N ARG A 210 1.92 24.92 12.60
CA ARG A 210 1.19 23.80 13.20
C ARG A 210 1.05 22.65 12.21
N ILE A 211 0.68 22.92 10.96
CA ILE A 211 0.55 21.88 9.92
C ILE A 211 1.85 21.10 9.77
N GLN A 212 2.97 21.80 9.57
CA GLN A 212 4.28 21.17 9.39
C GLN A 212 4.74 20.40 10.62
N LYS A 213 4.52 20.95 11.82
CA LYS A 213 4.81 20.27 13.08
C LYS A 213 4.04 18.96 13.22
N GLU A 214 2.75 18.98 12.92
CA GLU A 214 1.87 17.82 13.03
C GLU A 214 2.29 16.69 12.07
N LEU A 215 2.54 17.03 10.81
CA LEU A 215 2.92 16.05 9.80
C LEU A 215 4.34 15.54 10.02
N GLY A 216 5.30 16.45 10.20
CA GLY A 216 6.70 16.09 10.39
C GLY A 216 6.98 15.34 11.69
N SER A 217 6.14 15.50 12.72
CA SER A 217 6.28 14.71 13.96
C SER A 217 6.01 13.22 13.74
N ILE A 218 5.07 12.84 12.87
CA ILE A 218 4.85 11.43 12.50
C ILE A 218 6.02 10.90 11.68
N VAL A 219 6.53 11.69 10.72
CA VAL A 219 7.72 11.31 9.95
C VAL A 219 8.91 11.06 10.88
N LYS A 220 9.13 11.96 11.85
CA LYS A 220 10.18 11.82 12.86
C LYS A 220 9.99 10.56 13.72
N LEU A 221 8.75 10.26 14.14
CA LEU A 221 8.43 9.06 14.91
C LEU A 221 8.78 7.79 14.13
N VAL A 222 8.33 7.69 12.88
CA VAL A 222 8.56 6.49 12.05
C VAL A 222 10.05 6.33 11.73
N LYS A 223 10.75 7.40 11.36
CA LYS A 223 12.19 7.37 11.05
C LYS A 223 13.08 6.94 12.23
N LYS A 224 12.60 7.08 13.47
CA LYS A 224 13.30 6.54 14.65
C LYS A 224 13.44 5.01 14.60
N TYR A 225 12.47 4.32 14.00
CA TYR A 225 12.42 2.86 13.92
C TYR A 225 12.73 2.31 12.52
N LEU A 226 12.45 3.12 11.49
CA LEU A 226 12.54 2.80 10.07
C LEU A 226 13.20 3.96 9.31
N PRO A 227 14.54 4.10 9.36
CA PRO A 227 15.23 5.27 8.80
C PRO A 227 15.05 5.43 7.28
N ASP A 228 14.89 4.32 6.56
CA ASP A 228 14.78 4.27 5.09
C ASP A 228 13.32 4.28 4.61
N TYR A 229 12.33 4.19 5.51
CA TYR A 229 10.92 4.23 5.13
C TYR A 229 10.45 5.66 4.91
N GLU A 230 9.78 5.89 3.78
CA GLU A 230 9.20 7.18 3.43
C GLU A 230 7.71 7.23 3.77
N VAL A 231 7.35 7.94 4.84
CA VAL A 231 5.94 8.27 5.13
C VAL A 231 5.49 9.35 4.14
N ASN A 232 4.78 8.94 3.09
CA ASN A 232 4.40 9.80 1.96
C ASN A 232 2.89 9.79 1.65
N THR A 233 2.06 9.27 2.56
CA THR A 233 0.61 9.31 2.42
C THR A 233 0.00 9.94 3.67
N HIS A 234 -1.12 10.66 3.50
CA HIS A 234 -1.77 11.38 4.59
C HIS A 234 -3.29 11.24 4.54
N ALA A 235 -3.90 10.76 5.62
CA ALA A 235 -5.34 10.84 5.82
C ALA A 235 -5.67 12.09 6.65
N LEU A 236 -6.58 12.94 6.17
CA LEU A 236 -6.96 14.16 6.87
C LEU A 236 -7.85 13.83 8.07
N PRO A 237 -7.46 14.16 9.32
CA PRO A 237 -8.35 14.03 10.46
C PRO A 237 -9.64 14.82 10.22
N PHE A 238 -10.78 14.17 10.48
CA PHE A 238 -12.12 14.69 10.22
C PHE A 238 -12.40 15.11 8.76
N GLY A 239 -11.54 14.74 7.81
CA GLY A 239 -11.61 15.24 6.42
C GLY A 239 -11.40 16.75 6.34
N SER A 240 -10.82 17.35 7.38
CA SER A 240 -10.72 18.79 7.52
C SER A 240 -9.53 19.33 6.72
N ARG A 241 -9.68 20.54 6.18
CA ARG A 241 -8.59 21.30 5.55
C ARG A 241 -8.50 22.69 6.19
N PRO A 242 -7.36 23.39 6.06
CA PRO A 242 -7.27 24.79 6.43
C PRO A 242 -8.34 25.63 5.73
N LYS A 243 -8.86 26.67 6.39
CA LYS A 243 -9.76 27.62 5.74
C LYS A 243 -9.04 28.42 4.65
N ASP A 244 -7.79 28.81 4.93
CA ASP A 244 -6.94 29.46 3.96
C ASP A 244 -6.31 28.44 3.00
N LYS A 245 -6.74 28.48 1.73
CA LYS A 245 -6.23 27.60 0.67
C LYS A 245 -4.74 27.80 0.39
N SER A 246 -4.16 28.96 0.74
CA SER A 246 -2.72 29.20 0.60
C SER A 246 -1.87 28.23 1.43
N LEU A 247 -2.47 27.62 2.46
CA LEU A 247 -1.84 26.65 3.35
C LEU A 247 -1.89 25.21 2.83
N TYR A 248 -2.62 24.92 1.73
CA TYR A 248 -2.76 23.55 1.24
C TYR A 248 -1.43 22.95 0.79
N LYS A 249 -0.51 23.79 0.29
CA LYS A 249 0.86 23.38 -0.04
C LYS A 249 1.58 22.72 1.14
N TYR A 250 1.27 23.12 2.37
CA TYR A 250 1.87 22.51 3.57
C TYR A 250 1.25 21.16 3.93
N LEU A 251 0.08 20.82 3.39
CA LEU A 251 -0.44 19.45 3.49
C LEU A 251 0.31 18.52 2.53
N GLU A 252 0.77 19.04 1.39
CA GLU A 252 1.54 18.28 0.40
C GLU A 252 3.01 18.14 0.81
N SER A 253 3.69 19.22 1.16
CA SER A 253 5.11 19.17 1.53
C SER A 253 5.50 20.25 2.52
N GLY A 254 6.56 19.99 3.27
CA GLY A 254 7.10 20.95 4.24
C GLY A 254 8.28 20.39 5.00
N ASN A 255 8.74 21.16 5.98
CA ASN A 255 9.86 20.80 6.82
C ASN A 255 9.50 20.98 8.30
N TYR A 256 9.93 20.05 9.13
CA TYR A 256 9.87 20.20 10.58
C TYR A 256 11.12 19.62 11.21
N ASP A 257 11.82 20.42 12.01
CA ASP A 257 13.00 20.00 12.76
C ASP A 257 14.10 19.37 11.87
N GLY A 258 14.31 19.97 10.69
CA GLY A 258 15.29 19.51 9.71
C GLY A 258 14.87 18.28 8.90
N LEU A 259 13.65 17.76 9.11
CA LEU A 259 13.10 16.64 8.35
C LEU A 259 12.06 17.15 7.35
N ASP A 260 12.32 16.87 6.08
CA ASP A 260 11.35 17.09 5.01
C ASP A 260 10.29 15.99 4.99
N TYR A 261 9.08 16.36 4.59
CA TYR A 261 8.03 15.42 4.23
C TYR A 261 7.40 15.83 2.90
N LYS A 262 6.94 14.83 2.16
CA LYS A 262 6.18 15.01 0.92
C LYS A 262 5.13 13.92 0.81
N ASN A 263 3.87 14.33 0.76
CA ASN A 263 2.73 13.46 0.57
C ASN A 263 2.43 13.33 -0.93
N ILE A 264 2.49 12.11 -1.45
CA ILE A 264 2.05 11.76 -2.80
C ILE A 264 0.54 11.50 -2.84
N ALA A 265 -0.08 11.25 -1.69
CA ALA A 265 -1.52 11.00 -1.55
C ALA A 265 -2.09 11.72 -0.33
N ILE A 266 -3.21 12.42 -0.48
CA ILE A 266 -3.98 13.00 0.63
C ILE A 266 -5.44 12.55 0.53
N LEU A 267 -5.93 11.93 1.60
CA LEU A 267 -7.23 11.25 1.64
C LEU A 267 -8.24 12.07 2.43
N GLU A 268 -9.42 12.22 1.85
CA GLU A 268 -10.58 12.86 2.45
C GLU A 268 -11.45 11.83 3.19
N VAL A 269 -12.62 12.23 3.70
CA VAL A 269 -13.53 11.34 4.45
C VAL A 269 -14.60 10.77 3.52
N GLY A 270 -15.14 9.61 3.92
CA GLY A 270 -15.91 8.74 3.04
C GLY A 270 -17.15 9.35 2.40
N TRP A 271 -17.25 9.29 1.07
CA TRP A 271 -18.39 9.75 0.26
C TRP A 271 -18.65 8.87 -0.96
N ASP A 272 -17.64 8.50 -1.75
CA ASP A 272 -17.80 7.68 -2.95
C ASP A 272 -16.47 7.05 -3.46
N PRO A 273 -16.54 6.02 -4.35
CA PRO A 273 -15.38 5.49 -5.05
C PRO A 273 -14.69 6.59 -5.86
N TYR A 274 -13.37 6.57 -5.90
CA TYR A 274 -12.58 7.61 -6.53
C TYR A 274 -12.16 7.25 -7.95
N LYS A 275 -11.65 8.24 -8.68
CA LYS A 275 -11.43 8.13 -10.13
C LYS A 275 -10.23 7.25 -10.44
N SER A 276 -10.19 6.65 -11.64
CA SER A 276 -8.97 6.04 -12.18
C SER A 276 -7.78 7.01 -12.09
N PRO A 277 -6.55 6.54 -11.82
CA PRO A 277 -5.37 7.41 -11.79
C PRO A 277 -5.14 8.12 -13.13
N TYR A 278 -5.64 7.56 -14.22
CA TYR A 278 -5.53 8.09 -15.58
C TYR A 278 -6.61 9.11 -15.91
N HIS A 279 -7.59 9.35 -15.03
CA HIS A 279 -8.68 10.26 -15.30
C HIS A 279 -8.21 11.73 -15.24
N THR A 280 -8.67 12.57 -16.18
CA THR A 280 -8.49 14.03 -16.20
C THR A 280 -8.81 14.75 -14.88
N LYS A 281 -9.75 14.23 -14.09
CA LYS A 281 -10.18 14.80 -12.82
C LYS A 281 -9.61 14.07 -11.60
N PHE A 282 -8.67 13.15 -11.79
CA PHE A 282 -7.96 12.50 -10.68
C PHE A 282 -7.02 13.50 -10.02
N ASN A 283 -7.19 13.71 -8.72
CA ASN A 283 -6.30 14.52 -7.90
C ASN A 283 -5.80 13.65 -6.74
N PRO A 284 -4.51 13.24 -6.73
CA PRO A 284 -3.99 12.39 -5.67
C PRO A 284 -3.96 13.10 -4.31
N LEU A 285 -4.05 14.43 -4.28
CA LEU A 285 -4.07 15.23 -3.07
C LEU A 285 -5.50 15.51 -2.53
N ALA A 286 -6.52 14.85 -3.09
CA ALA A 286 -7.92 14.96 -2.66
C ALA A 286 -8.70 13.67 -2.97
N ILE A 287 -8.18 12.54 -2.53
CA ILE A 287 -8.76 11.21 -2.79
C ILE A 287 -9.98 11.00 -1.90
N HIS A 288 -11.14 10.75 -2.49
CA HIS A 288 -12.32 10.36 -1.73
C HIS A 288 -12.21 8.92 -1.25
N ARG A 289 -12.85 8.62 -0.13
CA ARG A 289 -12.92 7.26 0.43
C ARG A 289 -14.34 6.74 0.45
N VAL A 290 -14.48 5.46 0.79
CA VAL A 290 -15.75 4.78 1.05
C VAL A 290 -15.70 4.22 2.46
N ARG A 291 -16.74 4.47 3.27
CA ARG A 291 -16.84 3.85 4.60
C ARG A 291 -17.08 2.36 4.46
N ALA A 292 -16.21 1.56 5.05
CA ALA A 292 -16.30 0.12 5.01
C ALA A 292 -17.24 -0.42 6.10
N SER A 293 -18.54 -0.19 5.88
CA SER A 293 -19.62 -0.61 6.77
C SER A 293 -20.90 -0.79 5.95
N ASP A 294 -21.80 -1.62 6.46
CA ASP A 294 -23.17 -1.83 5.99
C ASP A 294 -24.23 -1.24 6.94
N LEU A 295 -23.82 -0.61 8.05
CA LEU A 295 -24.74 -0.02 9.00
C LEU A 295 -25.37 1.26 8.43
N GLN A 296 -26.54 1.11 7.81
CA GLN A 296 -27.24 2.18 7.10
C GLN A 296 -27.52 3.42 7.96
N LYS A 297 -27.69 3.27 9.28
CA LYS A 297 -27.79 4.42 10.20
C LYS A 297 -26.59 5.39 10.11
N TYR A 298 -25.42 4.89 9.76
CA TYR A 298 -24.18 5.66 9.63
C TYR A 298 -23.86 5.99 8.17
N VAL A 299 -23.98 5.01 7.26
CA VAL A 299 -23.52 5.16 5.88
C VAL A 299 -24.58 5.66 4.89
N GLN A 300 -25.88 5.55 5.19
CA GLN A 300 -26.97 6.16 4.40
C GLN A 300 -26.84 5.97 2.87
N GLY A 301 -26.63 4.73 2.41
CA GLY A 301 -26.55 4.40 0.99
C GLY A 301 -25.22 4.71 0.30
N VAL A 302 -24.18 5.07 1.07
CA VAL A 302 -22.80 5.29 0.58
C VAL A 302 -21.76 4.40 1.27
N GLY A 303 -22.19 3.27 1.84
CA GLY A 303 -21.29 2.24 2.39
C GLY A 303 -20.67 1.37 1.31
N MET A 304 -19.68 0.55 1.68
CA MET A 304 -19.00 -0.37 0.76
C MET A 304 -19.97 -1.20 -0.07
N TYR A 305 -20.94 -1.86 0.58
CA TYR A 305 -21.91 -2.72 -0.09
C TYR A 305 -22.83 -1.96 -1.05
N ASP A 306 -23.21 -0.73 -0.72
CA ASP A 306 -24.02 0.13 -1.59
C ASP A 306 -23.27 0.48 -2.88
N TRP A 307 -21.97 0.74 -2.80
CA TRP A 307 -21.15 1.05 -3.97
C TRP A 307 -20.88 -0.17 -4.84
N VAL A 308 -20.65 -1.34 -4.24
CA VAL A 308 -20.56 -2.59 -4.99
C VAL A 308 -21.86 -2.86 -5.75
N ASP A 309 -23.02 -2.71 -5.11
CA ASP A 309 -24.33 -2.86 -5.77
C ASP A 309 -24.52 -1.87 -6.94
N ARG A 310 -24.12 -0.60 -6.78
CA ARG A 310 -24.19 0.41 -7.86
C ARG A 310 -23.29 0.07 -9.05
N PHE A 311 -22.12 -0.53 -8.80
CA PHE A 311 -21.25 -1.01 -9.87
C PHE A 311 -21.87 -2.20 -10.60
N GLU A 312 -22.43 -3.17 -9.89
CA GLU A 312 -23.05 -4.36 -10.48
C GLU A 312 -24.31 -3.99 -11.28
N LYS A 313 -25.05 -2.95 -10.88
CA LYS A 313 -26.19 -2.38 -11.61
C LYS A 313 -25.78 -1.50 -12.79
N GLY A 314 -24.49 -1.23 -12.99
CA GLY A 314 -23.99 -0.36 -14.06
C GLY A 314 -24.34 1.14 -13.90
N VAL A 315 -24.79 1.56 -12.72
CA VAL A 315 -25.10 2.98 -12.42
C VAL A 315 -23.82 3.78 -12.17
N ARG A 316 -22.73 3.08 -11.83
CA ARG A 316 -21.37 3.63 -11.71
C ARG A 316 -20.43 2.75 -12.51
N VAL A 317 -19.32 3.33 -12.92
CA VAL A 317 -18.32 2.65 -13.77
C VAL A 317 -17.23 2.10 -12.86
N ARG A 318 -17.11 0.77 -12.78
CA ARG A 318 -16.06 0.09 -12.03
C ARG A 318 -14.78 -0.02 -12.84
N TYR A 319 -13.62 0.16 -12.20
CA TYR A 319 -12.34 -0.17 -12.82
C TYR A 319 -12.25 -1.68 -13.04
N ILE A 320 -12.01 -2.13 -14.27
CA ILE A 320 -11.73 -3.54 -14.57
C ILE A 320 -10.38 -3.60 -15.26
N SER A 321 -9.41 -4.28 -14.64
CA SER A 321 -8.05 -4.33 -15.18
C SER A 321 -7.96 -5.21 -16.42
N ASP A 322 -7.04 -4.85 -17.32
CA ASP A 322 -6.66 -5.68 -18.46
C ASP A 322 -5.55 -6.70 -18.14
N GLY A 323 -4.90 -6.57 -16.98
CA GLY A 323 -3.83 -7.46 -16.52
C GLY A 323 -2.43 -7.19 -17.08
N ASP A 324 -2.22 -6.16 -17.91
CA ASP A 324 -0.90 -5.76 -18.42
C ASP A 324 -0.51 -4.38 -17.84
N PRO A 325 0.45 -4.30 -16.90
CA PRO A 325 0.83 -3.03 -16.26
C PRO A 325 1.40 -1.99 -17.24
N GLU A 326 1.76 -2.40 -18.46
CA GLU A 326 2.29 -1.52 -19.49
C GLU A 326 1.22 -1.00 -20.47
N VAL A 327 -0.05 -1.35 -20.25
CA VAL A 327 -1.17 -0.98 -21.11
C VAL A 327 -2.30 -0.41 -20.26
N VAL A 328 -2.89 0.70 -20.73
CA VAL A 328 -4.13 1.22 -20.19
C VAL A 328 -5.24 0.91 -21.18
N THR A 329 -6.18 0.04 -20.80
CA THR A 329 -7.26 -0.38 -21.72
C THR A 329 -8.62 0.17 -21.33
N ILE A 330 -9.28 0.83 -22.29
CA ILE A 330 -10.58 1.47 -22.09
C ILE A 330 -11.52 1.22 -23.28
N PRO A 331 -12.85 1.18 -23.07
CA PRO A 331 -13.79 1.31 -24.19
C PRO A 331 -13.67 2.71 -24.83
N GLU A 332 -13.86 2.81 -26.16
CA GLU A 332 -13.66 4.07 -26.92
C GLU A 332 -14.45 5.27 -26.33
N GLY A 333 -15.64 5.02 -25.79
CA GLY A 333 -16.48 6.05 -25.16
C GLY A 333 -15.88 6.72 -23.92
N TYR A 334 -14.79 6.19 -23.35
CA TYR A 334 -14.10 6.77 -22.19
C TYR A 334 -12.87 7.61 -22.55
N LYS A 335 -12.53 7.75 -23.84
CA LYS A 335 -11.33 8.46 -24.27
C LYS A 335 -11.24 9.91 -23.77
N GLU A 336 -12.37 10.62 -23.78
CA GLU A 336 -12.46 12.03 -23.36
C GLU A 336 -12.25 12.25 -21.85
N VAL A 337 -12.39 11.20 -21.03
CA VAL A 337 -12.16 11.32 -19.57
C VAL A 337 -10.73 10.95 -19.16
N ILE A 338 -9.92 10.46 -20.10
CA ILE A 338 -8.54 10.05 -19.86
C ILE A 338 -7.56 11.19 -20.17
N ASP A 339 -6.64 11.40 -19.24
CA ASP A 339 -5.50 12.29 -19.38
C ASP A 339 -4.30 11.49 -19.88
N THR A 340 -3.99 11.63 -21.17
CA THR A 340 -2.89 10.90 -21.80
C THR A 340 -1.53 11.23 -21.20
N ALA A 341 -1.35 12.40 -20.57
CA ALA A 341 -0.13 12.74 -19.86
C ALA A 341 0.05 11.89 -18.58
N LYS A 342 -1.06 11.46 -17.94
CA LYS A 342 -1.02 10.60 -16.74
C LYS A 342 -0.79 9.13 -17.06
N ILE A 343 -0.93 8.72 -18.32
CA ILE A 343 -0.59 7.36 -18.76
C ILE A 343 0.93 7.13 -18.70
N GLY A 344 1.72 8.20 -18.90
CA GLY A 344 3.17 8.13 -18.93
C GLY A 344 3.66 7.26 -20.09
N ASP A 345 4.57 6.33 -19.80
CA ASP A 345 5.19 5.46 -20.81
C ASP A 345 4.31 4.27 -21.22
N LYS A 346 3.15 4.08 -20.56
CA LYS A 346 2.22 3.00 -20.86
C LYS A 346 1.51 3.22 -22.20
N LYS A 347 1.06 2.15 -22.85
CA LYS A 347 0.31 2.22 -24.11
C LYS A 347 -1.18 2.40 -23.83
N LEU A 348 -1.83 3.35 -24.47
CA LEU A 348 -3.30 3.42 -24.48
C LEU A 348 -3.88 2.45 -25.52
N ARG A 349 -4.73 1.53 -25.09
CA ARG A 349 -5.50 0.62 -25.96
C ARG A 349 -6.98 0.95 -25.84
N THR A 350 -7.62 1.20 -26.98
CA THR A 350 -9.08 1.40 -27.03
C THR A 350 -9.76 0.26 -27.79
N TYR A 351 -11.02 -0.02 -27.45
CA TYR A 351 -11.85 -1.01 -28.15
C TYR A 351 -13.32 -0.60 -28.16
N VAL A 352 -14.07 -1.15 -29.12
CA VAL A 352 -15.52 -0.97 -29.22
C VAL A 352 -16.20 -2.19 -28.59
N LEU A 353 -17.13 -1.95 -27.66
CA LEU A 353 -17.96 -3.01 -27.11
C LEU A 353 -18.99 -3.44 -28.18
N GLU A 354 -19.05 -4.76 -28.44
CA GLU A 354 -20.01 -5.36 -29.37
C GLU A 354 -21.43 -5.47 -28.79
#